data_AF-A0A6P5WL40-F1
#
_entry.id   AF-A0A6P5WL40-F1
#
_cell.length_a   1.000
_cell.length_b   1.000
_cell.length_c   1.000
_cell.angle_alpha   90.00
_cell.angle_beta   90.00
_cell.angle_gamma   90.00
#
_symmetry.space_group_name_H-M   'P 1'
#
loop_
_entity.id
_entity.type
_entity.pdbx_description
1 polymer ?
#
loop_
_entity_poly.entity_id
_entity_poly.type
_entity_poly.pdbx_seq_one_letter_code
_entity_poly.pdbx_strand_id
1 'polypeptide(L)'
;MELCVNSTKPLNLNQKPHLFAPKATIPLSLKNPILQFNYKIQKRPLYYPLKQLSSFSRQIQFLKPPLSLIKASAASSAAFGVETDKLPADIKVTEIQEPNSRVRLSVEVPAAVGQDCYRRVLKEFMKQVKIPGFRPGKIPESVLLNYVGKENVQKATVESILKRTLPHAMSSVTGRALRDSVRIITKFSDMEKTYSALSSLSYDVIVDVAPEVKWIPENGYKNLKIVVEIDNDIEAERACEQEIRRRHKSLGSLRIVTDRGLQVGDLAVLDISATTIDQDESNVQKIPAAESKGFHFDTEDGDKVLPGFLDSIIGIQRGQTMSFPLVFPESWQQENLRGVQAQFTVECKELFYRDLPELNDSIADKLLPGCTDLKQVKESLLQKCQEVEQVARDQATDNAILDQLRKMVEIDIPQSLFEEQGRQLYGAKLLEIQANVKLNEQQLASLSSPKAVNEYLENQRENIINLIQQNLAVGDIFKRENLQFSSEELVKEVQNSIAEFKRHKQKFDEDRVKEQVQDVLEGAKVIEWLKERADIQYITR
;
A
#
# COMPACT_ATOMS: atom_id res chain seq x y z
N MET A 1 -14.50 63.34 21.93
CA MET A 1 -13.50 62.91 22.92
C MET A 1 -12.33 62.38 22.10
N GLU A 2 -11.53 63.31 21.59
CA GLU A 2 -10.28 63.80 22.21
C GLU A 2 -9.14 62.79 22.00
N LEU A 3 -8.25 63.09 21.04
CA LEU A 3 -6.86 63.60 21.23
C LEU A 3 -5.89 62.40 21.19
N CYS A 4 -4.70 62.37 20.58
CA CYS A 4 -3.79 63.29 19.89
C CYS A 4 -2.81 62.37 19.10
N VAL A 5 -2.43 62.59 17.82
CA VAL A 5 -1.59 63.65 17.23
C VAL A 5 -0.06 63.45 17.46
N ASN A 6 0.58 63.06 16.34
CA ASN A 6 1.87 63.50 15.76
C ASN A 6 3.24 63.26 16.42
N SER A 7 4.17 62.78 15.59
CA SER A 7 5.40 63.54 15.26
C SER A 7 5.94 63.09 13.88
N THR A 8 5.76 63.85 12.78
CA THR A 8 6.74 64.76 12.13
C THR A 8 8.16 64.18 11.95
N LYS A 9 8.58 63.65 10.76
CA LYS A 9 9.12 64.31 9.52
C LYS A 9 10.37 65.20 9.77
N PRO A 10 11.25 65.55 8.78
CA PRO A 10 11.17 65.30 7.31
C PRO A 10 12.51 65.16 6.50
N LEU A 11 12.34 64.96 5.17
CA LEU A 11 13.11 65.46 3.99
C LEU A 11 14.49 64.84 3.64
N ASN A 12 14.92 64.68 2.38
CA ASN A 12 14.33 64.53 1.03
C ASN A 12 15.50 64.35 0.03
N LEU A 13 15.18 64.23 -1.27
CA LEU A 13 16.02 64.09 -2.49
C LEU A 13 16.18 62.61 -2.92
N ASN A 14 15.78 62.18 -4.11
CA ASN A 14 15.28 62.90 -5.28
C ASN A 14 14.55 61.96 -6.26
N GLN A 15 13.44 62.47 -6.81
CA GLN A 15 13.01 62.38 -8.22
C GLN A 15 12.24 61.14 -8.77
N LYS A 16 10.90 61.24 -8.68
CA LYS A 16 9.84 61.26 -9.74
C LYS A 16 10.23 61.15 -11.24
N PRO A 17 9.27 60.95 -12.19
CA PRO A 17 7.92 60.36 -12.10
C PRO A 17 7.47 59.43 -13.29
N HIS A 18 6.41 58.66 -13.02
CA HIS A 18 5.24 58.24 -13.84
C HIS A 18 5.28 58.16 -15.38
N LEU A 19 4.82 57.04 -15.97
CA LEU A 19 3.46 56.82 -16.53
C LEU A 19 3.35 55.57 -17.46
N PHE A 20 2.30 54.77 -17.21
CA PHE A 20 1.44 53.92 -18.07
C PHE A 20 1.86 52.58 -18.76
N ALA A 21 1.15 51.52 -18.30
CA ALA A 21 0.47 50.41 -19.00
C ALA A 21 1.27 49.15 -19.48
N PRO A 22 0.61 48.03 -19.87
CA PRO A 22 -0.18 47.09 -19.04
C PRO A 22 0.26 45.62 -19.25
N LYS A 23 0.17 44.73 -18.25
CA LYS A 23 0.29 43.24 -18.43
C LYS A 23 -0.55 42.53 -17.37
N ALA A 24 -1.60 41.82 -17.78
CA ALA A 24 -1.63 40.45 -18.28
C ALA A 24 -1.85 39.43 -17.14
N THR A 25 -2.96 38.72 -17.30
CA THR A 25 -3.56 37.69 -16.48
C THR A 25 -2.57 36.55 -16.17
N ILE A 26 -2.42 36.21 -14.89
CA ILE A 26 -1.63 35.06 -14.42
C ILE A 26 -2.62 34.02 -13.86
N PRO A 27 -2.73 32.82 -14.43
CA PRO A 27 -3.28 31.68 -13.73
C PRO A 27 -2.17 31.02 -12.89
N LEU A 28 -2.31 31.07 -11.57
CA LEU A 28 -1.47 30.37 -10.59
C LEU A 28 -1.76 28.86 -10.64
N SER A 29 -1.03 28.15 -11.49
CA SER A 29 -0.81 26.71 -11.38
C SER A 29 0.33 26.46 -10.38
N LEU A 30 0.00 26.25 -9.11
CA LEU A 30 0.96 25.78 -8.10
C LEU A 30 0.91 24.25 -8.02
N LYS A 31 1.58 23.59 -8.98
CA LYS A 31 2.21 22.28 -8.74
C LYS A 31 3.54 22.56 -8.08
N ASN A 32 3.79 21.99 -6.91
CA ASN A 32 5.07 22.08 -6.23
C ASN A 32 5.38 20.76 -5.50
N PRO A 33 6.67 20.46 -5.28
CA PRO A 33 7.30 19.31 -5.93
C PRO A 33 8.26 18.56 -4.99
N ILE A 34 8.09 17.25 -4.77
CA ILE A 34 9.13 16.48 -4.08
C ILE A 34 9.21 15.07 -4.69
N LEU A 35 9.98 14.94 -5.77
CA LEU A 35 10.60 13.68 -6.18
C LEU A 35 11.98 14.01 -6.77
N GLN A 36 13.02 13.87 -5.96
CA GLN A 36 14.40 13.71 -6.43
C GLN A 36 14.88 12.34 -5.93
N PHE A 37 14.92 11.38 -6.84
CA PHE A 37 15.54 10.07 -6.62
C PHE A 37 17.05 10.21 -6.78
N ASN A 38 17.80 9.98 -5.71
CA ASN A 38 19.24 9.77 -5.76
C ASN A 38 19.51 8.27 -5.68
N TYR A 39 20.02 7.70 -6.77
CA TYR A 39 20.62 6.37 -6.79
C TYR A 39 21.91 6.39 -5.97
N LYS A 40 21.91 5.72 -4.81
CA LYS A 40 23.13 5.25 -4.15
C LYS A 40 22.98 3.77 -3.85
N ILE A 41 23.48 2.95 -4.76
CA ILE A 41 23.79 1.55 -4.50
C ILE A 41 25.00 1.55 -3.56
N GLN A 42 24.76 1.40 -2.25
CA GLN A 42 25.78 0.98 -1.30
C GLN A 42 25.40 -0.39 -0.77
N LYS A 43 25.93 -1.43 -1.43
CA LYS A 43 25.95 -2.79 -0.89
C LYS A 43 27.06 -2.87 0.17
N ARG A 44 26.72 -3.21 1.41
CA ARG A 44 27.64 -3.80 2.38
C ARG A 44 27.19 -5.24 2.63
N PRO A 45 28.09 -6.24 2.61
CA PRO A 45 27.71 -7.61 2.85
C PRO A 45 27.63 -7.85 4.36
N LEU A 46 26.51 -8.40 4.83
CA LEU A 46 26.45 -9.05 6.14
C LEU A 46 26.19 -10.54 5.89
N TYR A 47 27.21 -11.34 6.20
CA TYR A 47 27.18 -12.80 6.20
C TYR A 47 26.30 -13.32 7.34
N TYR A 48 25.28 -14.14 7.03
CA TYR A 48 24.66 -15.09 7.96
C TYR A 48 24.11 -16.31 7.18
N PRO A 49 24.02 -17.50 7.80
CA PRO A 49 23.85 -18.76 7.10
C PRO A 49 22.40 -19.01 6.66
N LEU A 50 22.23 -19.32 5.39
CA LEU A 50 20.98 -19.75 4.73
C LEU A 50 20.61 -21.18 5.17
N LYS A 51 20.04 -21.32 6.36
CA LYS A 51 19.23 -22.49 6.76
C LYS A 51 18.17 -22.04 7.76
N GLN A 52 17.22 -21.19 7.32
CA GLN A 52 15.90 -21.00 7.98
C GLN A 52 14.96 -19.99 7.29
N LEU A 53 15.21 -19.60 6.04
CA LEU A 53 14.40 -18.59 5.34
C LEU A 53 13.47 -19.25 4.30
N SER A 54 12.50 -20.02 4.77
CA SER A 54 11.36 -20.45 3.93
C SER A 54 10.10 -19.63 4.20
N SER A 55 10.16 -18.60 5.06
CA SER A 55 9.01 -17.77 5.45
C SER A 55 9.06 -16.33 4.92
N PHE A 56 10.15 -15.89 4.28
CA PHE A 56 10.35 -14.47 3.94
C PHE A 56 10.00 -14.06 2.50
N SER A 57 9.47 -14.95 1.67
CA SER A 57 9.26 -14.66 0.23
C SER A 57 7.87 -14.97 -0.31
N ARG A 58 6.88 -15.32 0.52
CA ARG A 58 5.47 -15.36 0.11
C ARG A 58 4.76 -14.10 0.60
N GLN A 59 5.16 -12.93 0.11
CA GLN A 59 4.29 -11.76 0.16
C GLN A 59 3.25 -11.85 -0.96
N ILE A 60 2.38 -12.86 -0.87
CA ILE A 60 1.07 -12.76 -1.49
C ILE A 60 0.18 -12.25 -0.37
N GLN A 61 -0.07 -10.94 -0.37
CA GLN A 61 -0.97 -10.32 0.61
C GLN A 61 -2.42 -10.64 0.23
N PHE A 62 -2.81 -11.88 0.50
CA PHE A 62 -4.21 -12.26 0.66
C PHE A 62 -4.74 -11.62 1.93
N LEU A 63 -5.31 -10.43 1.80
CA LEU A 63 -5.99 -9.70 2.86
C LEU A 63 -7.44 -9.53 2.43
N LYS A 64 -8.31 -10.38 2.97
CA LYS A 64 -9.75 -10.14 2.99
C LYS A 64 -10.06 -9.19 4.17
N PRO A 65 -11.14 -8.41 4.15
CA PRO A 65 -11.72 -7.99 5.42
C PRO A 65 -12.34 -9.22 6.12
N PRO A 66 -12.45 -9.22 7.45
CA PRO A 66 -13.01 -10.36 8.16
C PRO A 66 -14.48 -10.57 7.79
N LEU A 67 -14.76 -11.66 7.07
CA LEU A 67 -16.12 -12.20 6.90
C LEU A 67 -16.37 -13.22 8.00
N SER A 68 -16.87 -12.76 9.15
CA SER A 68 -17.17 -13.65 10.27
C SER A 68 -18.36 -14.57 9.95
N LEU A 69 -18.07 -15.81 9.56
CA LEU A 69 -19.01 -16.93 9.67
C LEU A 69 -19.01 -17.42 11.12
N ILE A 70 -20.05 -17.05 11.87
CA ILE A 70 -20.33 -17.68 13.17
C ILE A 70 -20.75 -19.13 12.88
N LYS A 71 -19.81 -20.08 12.96
CA LYS A 71 -20.14 -21.52 13.00
C LYS A 71 -20.65 -21.86 14.39
N ALA A 72 -21.89 -22.31 14.47
CA ALA A 72 -22.44 -22.95 15.67
C ALA A 72 -21.71 -24.28 15.92
N SER A 73 -20.94 -24.36 17.00
CA SER A 73 -20.49 -25.64 17.56
C SER A 73 -20.82 -25.66 19.05
N ALA A 74 -21.50 -26.72 19.45
CA ALA A 74 -22.05 -26.90 20.79
C ALA A 74 -20.96 -27.15 21.85
N ALA A 75 -21.25 -26.63 23.05
CA ALA A 75 -20.69 -26.97 24.37
C ALA A 75 -19.30 -26.43 24.76
N SER A 76 -19.28 -25.35 25.55
CA SER A 76 -19.03 -25.39 27.01
C SER A 76 -18.97 -23.97 27.57
N SER A 77 -19.64 -23.77 28.70
CA SER A 77 -20.00 -22.51 29.32
C SER A 77 -18.81 -21.75 29.93
N ALA A 78 -18.57 -20.54 29.44
CA ALA A 78 -18.02 -19.42 30.21
C ALA A 78 -18.73 -18.14 29.74
N ALA A 79 -19.82 -17.82 30.43
CA ALA A 79 -20.74 -16.75 30.06
C ALA A 79 -20.13 -15.37 30.32
N PHE A 80 -19.71 -14.68 29.26
CA PHE A 80 -19.74 -13.21 29.23
C PHE A 80 -21.19 -12.83 28.88
N GLY A 81 -21.98 -12.52 29.92
CA GLY A 81 -23.39 -12.18 29.76
C GLY A 81 -23.57 -10.86 29.03
N VAL A 82 -23.81 -10.91 27.72
CA VAL A 82 -24.59 -9.88 27.05
C VAL A 82 -26.04 -10.14 27.49
N GLU A 83 -26.51 -9.45 28.53
CA GLU A 83 -27.94 -9.36 28.79
C GLU A 83 -28.59 -8.76 27.55
N THR A 84 -29.22 -9.60 26.73
CA THR A 84 -30.06 -9.13 25.63
C THR A 84 -31.25 -8.41 26.25
N ASP A 85 -31.14 -7.09 26.34
CA ASP A 85 -32.21 -6.22 26.81
C ASP A 85 -33.46 -6.50 25.95
N LYS A 86 -34.44 -7.19 26.54
CA LYS A 86 -35.67 -7.58 25.85
C LYS A 86 -36.51 -6.34 25.60
N LEU A 87 -36.79 -6.10 24.31
CA LEU A 87 -37.71 -5.04 23.93
C LEU A 87 -39.15 -5.42 24.34
N PRO A 88 -39.98 -4.44 24.72
CA PRO A 88 -41.38 -4.69 25.08
C PRO A 88 -42.25 -5.08 23.86
N ALA A 89 -41.76 -4.87 22.65
CA ALA A 89 -42.39 -5.27 21.39
C ALA A 89 -41.31 -5.47 20.32
N ASP A 90 -41.58 -6.34 19.34
CA ASP A 90 -40.67 -6.59 18.23
C ASP A 90 -40.61 -5.37 17.29
N ILE A 91 -39.40 -5.04 16.86
CA ILE A 91 -39.17 -4.01 15.85
C ILE A 91 -39.40 -4.60 14.45
N LYS A 92 -39.97 -3.81 13.54
CA LYS A 92 -40.12 -4.23 12.15
C LYS A 92 -38.91 -3.75 11.36
N VAL A 93 -38.14 -4.69 10.84
CA VAL A 93 -36.93 -4.41 10.05
C VAL A 93 -37.20 -4.79 8.61
N THR A 94 -37.04 -3.84 7.69
CA THR A 94 -37.20 -4.05 6.26
C THR A 94 -35.83 -3.95 5.61
N GLU A 95 -35.37 -5.03 5.00
CA GLU A 95 -34.07 -5.09 4.32
C GLU A 95 -34.19 -4.69 2.85
N ILE A 96 -33.37 -3.74 2.40
CA ILE A 96 -33.31 -3.28 1.02
C ILE A 96 -31.86 -3.42 0.54
N GLN A 97 -31.66 -4.21 -0.52
CA GLN A 97 -30.37 -4.39 -1.18
C GLN A 97 -30.01 -3.15 -2.01
N GLU A 98 -28.79 -2.67 -1.89
CA GLU A 98 -28.21 -1.55 -2.62
C GLU A 98 -26.95 -2.00 -3.40
N PRO A 99 -26.57 -1.27 -4.46
CA PRO A 99 -25.29 -1.50 -5.14
C PRO A 99 -24.10 -1.24 -4.22
N ASN A 100 -22.94 -1.81 -4.56
CA ASN A 100 -21.71 -1.91 -3.78
C ASN A 100 -21.83 -2.81 -2.55
N SER A 101 -22.51 -3.96 -2.69
CA SER A 101 -22.75 -4.94 -1.61
C SER A 101 -23.17 -4.26 -0.31
N ARG A 102 -24.20 -3.43 -0.41
CA ARG A 102 -24.71 -2.62 0.69
C ARG A 102 -26.14 -3.01 1.00
N VAL A 103 -26.47 -2.99 2.27
CA VAL A 103 -27.82 -3.27 2.76
C VAL A 103 -28.32 -2.08 3.56
N ARG A 104 -29.48 -1.55 3.16
CA ARG A 104 -30.24 -0.56 3.93
C ARG A 104 -31.28 -1.30 4.77
N LEU A 105 -31.19 -1.12 6.08
CA LEU A 105 -32.17 -1.58 7.05
C LEU A 105 -33.09 -0.41 7.41
N SER A 106 -34.35 -0.48 6.98
CA SER A 106 -35.38 0.45 7.44
C SER A 106 -36.03 -0.12 8.70
N VAL A 107 -35.77 0.53 9.82
CA VAL A 107 -36.18 0.08 11.16
C VAL A 107 -37.38 0.89 11.61
N GLU A 108 -38.52 0.23 11.78
CA GLU A 108 -39.72 0.81 12.36
C GLU A 108 -39.85 0.37 13.81
N VAL A 109 -39.74 1.34 14.72
CA VAL A 109 -39.82 1.15 16.16
C VAL A 109 -41.25 1.39 16.64
N PRO A 110 -41.92 0.38 17.26
CA PRO A 110 -43.25 0.56 17.80
C PRO A 110 -43.29 1.55 18.96
N ALA A 111 -44.44 2.23 19.14
CA ALA A 111 -44.64 3.19 20.24
C ALA A 111 -44.42 2.56 21.63
N ALA A 112 -44.70 1.27 21.80
CA ALA A 112 -44.46 0.55 23.05
C ALA A 112 -42.97 0.56 23.48
N VAL A 113 -42.05 0.41 22.51
CA VAL A 113 -40.61 0.50 22.75
C VAL A 113 -40.20 1.94 23.06
N GLY A 114 -40.75 2.91 22.32
CA GLY A 114 -40.52 4.34 22.56
C GLY A 114 -40.93 4.77 23.96
N GLN A 115 -42.10 4.36 24.43
CA GLN A 115 -42.59 4.66 25.79
C GLN A 115 -41.74 4.01 26.88
N ASP A 116 -41.28 2.79 26.67
CA ASP A 116 -40.41 2.09 27.61
C ASP A 116 -39.03 2.77 27.72
N CYS A 117 -38.47 3.23 26.60
CA CYS A 117 -37.26 4.07 26.59
C CYS A 117 -37.50 5.41 27.29
N TYR A 118 -38.63 6.08 27.01
CA TYR A 118 -39.01 7.33 27.65
C TYR A 118 -39.07 7.21 29.18
N ARG A 119 -39.73 6.16 29.70
CA ARG A 119 -39.82 5.90 31.15
C ARG A 119 -38.45 5.65 31.78
N ARG A 120 -37.52 4.97 31.07
CA ARG A 120 -36.15 4.77 31.57
C ARG A 120 -35.38 6.08 31.64
N VAL A 121 -35.42 6.87 30.57
CA VAL A 121 -34.77 8.17 30.48
C VAL A 121 -35.27 9.11 31.58
N LEU A 122 -36.58 9.15 31.82
CA LEU A 122 -37.14 9.91 32.95
C LEU A 122 -36.57 9.43 34.29
N LYS A 123 -36.52 8.12 34.54
CA LYS A 123 -35.94 7.57 35.78
C LYS A 123 -34.46 7.91 35.94
N GLU A 124 -33.70 7.98 34.85
CA GLU A 124 -32.30 8.39 34.86
C GLU A 124 -32.16 9.88 35.22
N PHE A 125 -32.92 10.75 34.55
CA PHE A 125 -32.95 12.17 34.87
C PHE A 125 -33.41 12.44 36.32
N MET A 126 -34.41 11.72 36.82
CA MET A 126 -34.87 11.84 38.21
C MET A 126 -33.77 11.52 39.24
N LYS A 127 -32.81 10.64 38.89
CA LYS A 127 -31.67 10.30 39.76
C LYS A 127 -30.53 11.31 39.66
N GLN A 128 -30.29 11.84 38.46
CA GLN A 128 -29.14 12.72 38.18
C GLN A 128 -29.41 14.19 38.54
N VAL A 129 -30.63 14.68 38.29
CA VAL A 129 -30.97 16.10 38.43
C VAL A 129 -31.29 16.43 39.89
N LYS A 130 -30.61 17.44 40.44
CA LYS A 130 -30.87 17.98 41.79
C LYS A 130 -31.75 19.21 41.68
N ILE A 131 -33.05 19.04 41.93
CA ILE A 131 -34.01 20.15 41.96
C ILE A 131 -34.23 20.60 43.42
N PRO A 132 -34.01 21.89 43.76
CA PRO A 132 -34.30 22.41 45.10
C PRO A 132 -35.74 22.09 45.53
N GLY A 133 -35.90 21.59 46.76
CA GLY A 133 -37.21 21.22 47.32
C GLY A 133 -37.69 19.81 47.00
N PHE A 134 -36.99 19.04 46.16
CA PHE A 134 -37.34 17.66 45.85
C PHE A 134 -36.21 16.67 46.17
N ARG A 135 -36.59 15.50 46.70
CA ARG A 135 -35.65 14.39 46.92
C ARG A 135 -35.33 13.71 45.57
N PRO A 136 -34.04 13.46 45.26
CA PRO A 136 -33.65 12.71 44.06
C PRO A 136 -34.42 11.39 43.94
N GLY A 137 -34.92 11.09 42.74
CA GLY A 137 -35.71 9.90 42.43
C GLY A 137 -37.21 9.98 42.77
N LYS A 138 -37.69 11.08 43.36
CA LYS A 138 -39.12 11.29 43.70
C LYS A 138 -39.66 12.63 43.22
N ILE A 139 -39.10 13.14 42.12
CA ILE A 139 -39.52 14.36 41.43
C ILE A 139 -40.72 14.04 40.53
N PRO A 140 -41.85 14.77 40.60
CA PRO A 140 -42.95 14.64 39.65
C PRO A 140 -42.49 14.92 38.20
N GLU A 141 -43.03 14.17 37.24
CA GLU A 141 -42.62 14.25 35.82
C GLU A 141 -42.78 15.66 35.23
N SER A 142 -43.88 16.35 35.53
CA SER A 142 -44.15 17.72 35.05
C SER A 142 -43.09 18.73 35.51
N VAL A 143 -42.63 18.61 36.77
CA VAL A 143 -41.60 19.48 37.34
C VAL A 143 -40.24 19.19 36.69
N LEU A 144 -39.93 17.91 36.47
CA LEU A 144 -38.70 17.50 35.81
C LEU A 144 -38.64 17.98 34.36
N LEU A 145 -39.75 17.86 33.61
CA LEU A 145 -39.84 18.31 32.22
C LEU A 145 -39.67 19.82 32.08
N ASN A 146 -40.24 20.60 33.00
CA ASN A 146 -40.08 22.05 33.02
C ASN A 146 -38.63 22.46 33.34
N TYR A 147 -37.94 21.72 34.21
CA TYR A 147 -36.58 22.03 34.63
C TYR A 147 -35.52 21.58 33.61
N VAL A 148 -35.62 20.36 33.09
CA VAL A 148 -34.66 19.77 32.13
C VAL A 148 -34.93 20.27 30.71
N GLY A 149 -36.18 20.63 30.41
CA GLY A 149 -36.64 20.98 29.07
C GLY A 149 -37.12 19.75 28.29
N LYS A 150 -38.29 19.88 27.66
CA LYS A 150 -38.93 18.81 26.88
C LYS A 150 -38.03 18.28 25.75
N GLU A 151 -37.31 19.17 25.08
CA GLU A 151 -36.40 18.83 23.98
C GLU A 151 -35.25 17.94 24.44
N ASN A 152 -34.65 18.21 25.60
CA ASN A 152 -33.54 17.42 26.12
C ASN A 152 -33.98 16.00 26.49
N VAL A 153 -35.19 15.85 27.05
CA VAL A 153 -35.78 14.54 27.34
C VAL A 153 -36.10 13.80 26.03
N GLN A 154 -36.61 14.48 25.00
CA GLN A 154 -36.84 13.88 23.69
C GLN A 154 -35.53 13.38 23.06
N LYS A 155 -34.47 14.20 23.07
CA LYS A 155 -33.13 13.82 22.58
C LYS A 155 -32.60 12.56 23.26
N ALA A 156 -32.58 12.56 24.59
CA ALA A 156 -32.13 11.40 25.36
C ALA A 156 -33.01 10.16 25.10
N THR A 157 -34.31 10.36 24.83
CA THR A 157 -35.21 9.25 24.48
C THR A 157 -34.90 8.67 23.11
N VAL A 158 -34.67 9.50 22.09
CA VAL A 158 -34.28 9.06 20.75
C VAL A 158 -32.92 8.34 20.80
N GLU A 159 -31.96 8.85 21.56
CA GLU A 159 -30.67 8.19 21.80
C GLU A 159 -30.84 6.82 22.47
N SER A 160 -31.69 6.75 23.50
CA SER A 160 -32.00 5.50 24.20
C SER A 160 -32.68 4.47 23.28
N ILE A 161 -33.61 4.92 22.42
CA ILE A 161 -34.23 4.08 21.39
C ILE A 161 -33.16 3.52 20.47
N LEU A 162 -32.35 4.38 19.84
CA LEU A 162 -31.28 3.97 18.92
C LEU A 162 -30.34 2.95 19.55
N LYS A 163 -29.86 3.22 20.77
CA LYS A 163 -28.93 2.34 21.49
C LYS A 163 -29.51 0.94 21.72
N ARG A 164 -30.81 0.83 21.98
CA ARG A 164 -31.48 -0.45 22.22
C ARG A 164 -31.90 -1.13 20.93
N THR A 165 -32.45 -0.41 19.96
CA THR A 165 -33.03 -1.01 18.75
C THR A 165 -32.00 -1.31 17.68
N LEU A 166 -30.85 -0.63 17.66
CA LEU A 166 -29.82 -0.87 16.65
C LEU A 166 -29.24 -2.30 16.70
N PRO A 167 -28.83 -2.85 17.86
CA PRO A 167 -28.36 -4.26 17.92
C PRO A 167 -29.43 -5.26 17.46
N HIS A 168 -30.70 -5.03 17.81
CA HIS A 168 -31.82 -5.86 17.37
C HIS A 168 -32.02 -5.77 15.85
N ALA A 169 -31.90 -4.58 15.26
CA ALA A 169 -32.00 -4.39 13.82
C ALA A 169 -30.87 -5.08 13.06
N MET A 170 -29.66 -5.02 13.61
CA MET A 170 -28.45 -5.63 13.05
C MET A 170 -28.43 -7.16 13.12
N SER A 171 -29.29 -7.77 13.95
CA SER A 171 -29.35 -9.24 14.09
C SER A 171 -29.60 -9.96 12.76
N SER A 172 -30.35 -9.34 11.84
CA SER A 172 -30.63 -9.83 10.49
C SER A 172 -29.38 -9.94 9.59
N VAL A 173 -28.34 -9.13 9.84
CA VAL A 173 -27.14 -9.02 8.99
C VAL A 173 -25.84 -9.39 9.70
N THR A 174 -25.89 -9.75 10.98
CA THR A 174 -24.69 -9.95 11.83
C THR A 174 -23.67 -10.94 11.24
N GLY A 175 -24.11 -11.98 10.53
CA GLY A 175 -23.22 -12.97 9.92
C GLY A 175 -22.53 -12.55 8.61
N ARG A 176 -22.93 -11.42 8.02
CA ARG A 176 -22.38 -10.92 6.75
C ARG A 176 -21.97 -9.45 6.80
N ALA A 177 -22.31 -8.70 7.84
CA ALA A 177 -21.94 -7.31 7.98
C ALA A 177 -20.42 -7.16 8.14
N LEU A 178 -19.82 -6.21 7.42
CA LEU A 178 -18.42 -5.84 7.62
C LEU A 178 -18.26 -5.05 8.92
N ARG A 179 -17.13 -5.26 9.60
CA ARG A 179 -16.80 -4.53 10.85
C ARG A 179 -16.75 -3.02 10.59
N ASP A 180 -17.22 -2.24 11.55
CA ASP A 180 -17.23 -0.77 11.53
C ASP A 180 -17.90 -0.11 10.29
N SER A 181 -18.72 -0.86 9.55
CA SER A 181 -19.43 -0.36 8.36
C SER A 181 -20.80 0.28 8.65
N VAL A 182 -21.29 0.13 9.88
CA VAL A 182 -22.65 0.53 10.27
C VAL A 182 -22.77 2.06 10.33
N ARG A 183 -23.69 2.62 9.56
CA ARG A 183 -23.96 4.07 9.50
C ARG A 183 -25.45 4.34 9.53
N ILE A 184 -25.90 5.15 10.49
CA ILE A 184 -27.28 5.64 10.53
C ILE A 184 -27.40 6.78 9.50
N ILE A 185 -28.28 6.62 8.50
CA ILE A 185 -28.49 7.63 7.45
C ILE A 185 -29.37 8.75 7.99
N THR A 186 -30.43 8.38 8.71
CA THR A 186 -31.40 9.33 9.23
C THR A 186 -30.71 10.27 10.21
N LYS A 187 -30.75 11.57 9.92
CA LYS A 187 -30.15 12.56 10.81
C LYS A 187 -30.86 12.54 12.15
N PHE A 188 -30.09 12.62 13.23
CA PHE A 188 -30.63 12.64 14.58
C PHE A 188 -31.68 13.75 14.78
N SER A 189 -31.45 14.93 14.19
CA SER A 189 -32.41 16.05 14.21
C SER A 189 -33.77 15.74 13.59
N ASP A 190 -33.80 14.87 12.58
CA ASP A 190 -35.04 14.51 11.88
C ASP A 190 -35.81 13.45 12.69
N MET A 191 -35.07 12.56 13.37
CA MET A 191 -35.64 11.63 14.34
C MET A 191 -36.25 12.37 15.54
N GLU A 192 -35.57 13.39 16.06
CA GLU A 192 -36.09 14.25 17.14
C GLU A 192 -37.43 14.91 16.76
N LYS A 193 -37.51 15.48 15.56
CA LYS A 193 -38.73 16.17 15.07
C LYS A 193 -39.89 15.23 14.84
N THR A 194 -39.60 14.02 14.38
CA THR A 194 -40.62 13.00 14.04
C THR A 194 -41.09 12.25 15.29
N TYR A 195 -40.26 12.19 16.34
CA TYR A 195 -40.58 11.45 17.55
C TYR A 195 -41.78 12.03 18.32
N SER A 196 -42.78 11.17 18.53
CA SER A 196 -43.90 11.39 19.45
C SER A 196 -44.12 10.16 20.31
N ALA A 197 -44.48 10.34 21.59
CA ALA A 197 -44.64 9.25 22.55
C ALA A 197 -45.74 8.22 22.19
N LEU A 198 -46.58 8.55 21.21
CA LEU A 198 -47.69 7.72 20.73
C LEU A 198 -47.52 7.24 19.29
N SER A 199 -46.46 7.67 18.58
CA SER A 199 -46.20 7.26 17.21
C SER A 199 -45.07 6.24 17.13
N SER A 200 -45.01 5.48 16.03
CA SER A 200 -43.80 4.75 15.68
C SER A 200 -42.70 5.75 15.28
N LEU A 201 -41.44 5.34 15.48
CA LEU A 201 -40.26 6.06 15.02
C LEU A 201 -39.56 5.19 13.98
N SER A 202 -39.34 5.72 12.78
CA SER A 202 -38.59 5.05 11.72
C SER A 202 -37.21 5.66 11.54
N TYR A 203 -36.20 4.81 11.35
CA TYR A 203 -34.86 5.26 10.94
C TYR A 203 -34.19 4.24 10.03
N ASP A 204 -33.31 4.73 9.16
CA ASP A 204 -32.58 3.92 8.20
C ASP A 204 -31.12 3.77 8.61
N VAL A 205 -30.62 2.54 8.48
CA VAL A 205 -29.23 2.16 8.73
C VAL A 205 -28.66 1.57 7.46
N ILE A 206 -27.50 2.05 7.03
CA ILE A 206 -26.69 1.41 6.00
C ILE A 206 -25.62 0.56 6.66
N VAL A 207 -25.43 -0.63 6.10
CA VAL A 207 -24.40 -1.57 6.48
C VAL A 207 -23.79 -2.11 5.20
N ASP A 208 -22.47 -2.07 5.09
CA ASP A 208 -21.79 -2.77 4.00
C ASP A 208 -21.67 -4.26 4.39
N VAL A 209 -22.00 -5.15 3.47
CA VAL A 209 -21.99 -6.59 3.69
C VAL A 209 -20.89 -7.26 2.87
N ALA A 210 -20.55 -8.47 3.27
CA ALA A 210 -19.72 -9.40 2.54
C ALA A 210 -20.15 -9.49 1.08
N PRO A 211 -19.29 -9.11 0.12
CA PRO A 211 -19.68 -9.18 -1.27
C PRO A 211 -19.75 -10.63 -1.75
N GLU A 212 -20.73 -10.92 -2.60
CA GLU A 212 -20.89 -12.22 -3.23
C GLU A 212 -19.97 -12.34 -4.44
N VAL A 213 -19.27 -13.47 -4.56
CA VAL A 213 -18.33 -13.74 -5.65
C VAL A 213 -19.07 -14.44 -6.80
N LYS A 214 -19.29 -13.72 -7.90
CA LYS A 214 -19.89 -14.29 -9.12
C LYS A 214 -18.80 -14.68 -10.09
N TRP A 215 -18.77 -15.96 -10.47
CA TRP A 215 -17.76 -16.50 -11.39
C TRP A 215 -18.29 -16.54 -12.82
N ILE A 216 -17.47 -16.08 -13.76
CA ILE A 216 -17.77 -16.02 -15.19
C ILE A 216 -16.57 -16.63 -15.93
N PRO A 217 -16.64 -17.90 -16.36
CA PRO A 217 -17.70 -18.89 -16.16
C PRO A 217 -17.69 -19.51 -14.74
N GLU A 218 -18.82 -20.12 -14.33
CA GLU A 218 -19.09 -20.55 -12.94
C GLU A 218 -18.02 -21.46 -12.29
N ASN A 219 -17.32 -22.26 -13.10
CA ASN A 219 -16.21 -23.13 -12.67
C ASN A 219 -14.93 -22.91 -13.50
N GLY A 220 -14.74 -21.70 -14.03
CA GLY A 220 -13.60 -21.36 -14.91
C GLY A 220 -12.23 -21.62 -14.28
N TYR A 221 -12.14 -21.52 -12.95
CA TYR A 221 -10.89 -21.71 -12.20
C TYR A 221 -10.36 -23.16 -12.17
N LYS A 222 -11.13 -24.17 -12.62
CA LYS A 222 -10.69 -25.58 -12.55
C LYS A 222 -9.74 -26.00 -13.68
N ASN A 223 -9.82 -25.34 -14.84
CA ASN A 223 -9.03 -25.66 -16.04
C ASN A 223 -8.26 -24.41 -16.52
N LEU A 224 -7.50 -23.79 -15.60
CA LEU A 224 -6.72 -22.60 -15.93
C LEU A 224 -5.58 -22.98 -16.87
N LYS A 225 -5.47 -22.25 -17.98
CA LYS A 225 -4.30 -22.24 -18.85
C LYS A 225 -3.54 -20.95 -18.62
N ILE A 226 -2.34 -21.06 -18.08
CA ILE A 226 -1.58 -19.90 -17.61
C ILE A 226 -0.25 -19.88 -18.33
N VAL A 227 0.05 -18.75 -18.95
CA VAL A 227 1.35 -18.48 -19.55
C VAL A 227 2.10 -17.58 -18.57
N VAL A 228 3.27 -18.04 -18.13
CA VAL A 228 4.17 -17.31 -17.23
C VAL A 228 5.40 -16.90 -18.01
N GLU A 229 5.60 -15.60 -18.15
CA GLU A 229 6.80 -15.03 -18.74
C GLU A 229 7.91 -14.96 -17.68
N ILE A 230 9.07 -15.54 -17.99
CA ILE A 230 10.25 -15.50 -17.12
C ILE A 230 11.37 -14.77 -17.85
N ASP A 231 11.96 -13.78 -17.19
CA ASP A 231 13.11 -13.07 -17.73
C ASP A 231 14.32 -14.00 -17.83
N ASN A 232 14.95 -13.95 -18.99
CA ASN A 232 16.17 -14.68 -19.33
C ASN A 232 17.34 -14.42 -18.35
N ASP A 233 17.39 -13.24 -17.73
CA ASP A 233 18.43 -12.84 -16.78
C ASP A 233 18.34 -13.58 -15.43
N ILE A 234 17.20 -14.21 -15.14
CA ILE A 234 16.95 -14.94 -13.89
C ILE A 234 17.46 -16.39 -13.98
N GLU A 235 17.86 -16.87 -15.16
CA GLU A 235 18.44 -18.20 -15.34
C GLU A 235 19.69 -18.37 -14.44
N ALA A 236 19.65 -19.37 -13.56
CA ALA A 236 20.63 -19.53 -12.49
C ALA A 236 22.07 -19.62 -13.00
N GLU A 237 22.29 -20.22 -14.16
CA GLU A 237 23.62 -20.31 -14.77
C GLU A 237 24.16 -18.92 -15.14
N ARG A 238 23.38 -18.12 -15.87
CA ARG A 238 23.77 -16.75 -16.26
C ARG A 238 23.93 -15.85 -15.03
N ALA A 239 23.01 -15.94 -14.07
CA ALA A 239 23.10 -15.17 -12.83
C ALA A 239 24.35 -15.56 -12.01
N CYS A 240 24.69 -16.85 -11.96
CA CYS A 240 25.90 -17.35 -11.30
C CYS A 240 27.16 -16.81 -11.99
N GLU A 241 27.23 -16.88 -13.32
CA GLU A 241 28.36 -16.35 -14.08
C GLU A 241 28.53 -14.84 -13.89
N GLN A 242 27.43 -14.09 -13.93
CA GLN A 242 27.44 -12.65 -13.66
C GLN A 242 27.93 -12.33 -12.24
N GLU A 243 27.48 -13.09 -11.23
CA GLU A 243 27.88 -12.89 -9.84
C GLU A 243 29.35 -13.27 -9.60
N ILE A 244 29.85 -14.34 -10.22
CA ILE A 244 31.28 -14.69 -10.23
C ILE A 244 32.08 -13.57 -10.87
N ARG A 245 31.69 -13.12 -12.07
CA ARG A 245 32.35 -12.03 -12.79
C ARG A 245 32.38 -10.75 -11.97
N ARG A 246 31.27 -10.41 -11.30
CA ARG A 246 31.18 -9.27 -10.39
C ARG A 246 32.14 -9.39 -9.20
N ARG A 247 32.20 -10.55 -8.56
CA ARG A 247 33.10 -10.79 -7.41
C ARG A 247 34.55 -10.76 -7.83
N HIS A 248 34.90 -11.39 -8.95
CA HIS A 248 36.24 -11.36 -9.52
C HIS A 248 36.69 -9.93 -9.84
N LYS A 249 35.81 -9.12 -10.45
CA LYS A 249 36.08 -7.69 -10.66
C LYS A 249 36.38 -6.92 -9.39
N SER A 250 35.69 -7.23 -8.30
CA SER A 250 35.89 -6.54 -7.02
C SER A 250 37.25 -6.83 -6.36
N LEU A 251 37.94 -7.89 -6.80
CA LEU A 251 39.30 -8.22 -6.36
C LEU A 251 40.37 -7.46 -7.16
N GLY A 252 40.00 -6.91 -8.33
CA GLY A 252 40.92 -6.20 -9.21
C GLY A 252 41.31 -4.83 -8.66
N SER A 253 42.60 -4.49 -8.75
CA SER A 253 43.07 -3.14 -8.41
C SER A 253 42.91 -2.20 -9.59
N LEU A 254 42.43 -0.97 -9.33
CA LEU A 254 42.32 0.04 -10.38
C LEU A 254 43.67 0.71 -10.62
N ARG A 255 44.10 0.72 -11.88
CA ARG A 255 45.34 1.33 -12.34
C ARG A 255 45.02 2.42 -13.36
N ILE A 256 45.68 3.57 -13.25
CA ILE A 256 45.44 4.70 -14.14
C ILE A 256 46.01 4.37 -15.54
N VAL A 257 45.24 4.68 -16.57
CA VAL A 257 45.66 4.63 -17.97
C VAL A 257 46.07 6.04 -18.42
N THR A 258 47.25 6.17 -19.03
CA THR A 258 47.77 7.48 -19.51
C THR A 258 48.11 7.51 -20.99
N ASP A 259 48.21 6.35 -21.60
CA ASP A 259 49.01 6.08 -22.80
C ASP A 259 48.17 5.45 -23.93
N ARG A 260 46.88 5.20 -23.68
CA ARG A 260 45.89 4.76 -24.67
C ARG A 260 44.51 5.35 -24.38
N GLY A 261 43.62 5.29 -25.36
CA GLY A 261 42.21 5.63 -25.21
C GLY A 261 41.39 4.56 -24.50
N LEU A 262 40.15 4.91 -24.15
CA LEU A 262 39.15 4.05 -23.53
C LEU A 262 38.90 2.77 -24.35
N GLN A 263 38.95 1.61 -23.69
CA GLN A 263 38.60 0.31 -24.26
C GLN A 263 37.51 -0.38 -23.43
N VAL A 264 36.83 -1.37 -24.02
CA VAL A 264 35.85 -2.20 -23.30
C VAL A 264 36.57 -3.00 -22.21
N GLY A 265 36.05 -2.93 -20.98
CA GLY A 265 36.68 -3.46 -19.76
C GLY A 265 37.29 -2.39 -18.84
N ASP A 266 37.45 -1.16 -19.31
CA ASP A 266 37.95 -0.04 -18.50
C ASP A 266 36.85 0.62 -17.66
N LEU A 267 37.29 1.36 -16.64
CA LEU A 267 36.47 2.25 -15.82
C LEU A 267 36.84 3.71 -16.12
N ALA A 268 35.89 4.52 -16.54
CA ALA A 268 36.09 5.94 -16.81
C ALA A 268 35.36 6.82 -15.78
N VAL A 269 35.94 7.96 -15.44
CA VAL A 269 35.27 9.03 -14.70
C VAL A 269 34.93 10.13 -15.70
N LEU A 270 33.64 10.32 -15.94
CA LEU A 270 33.12 11.17 -17.02
C LEU A 270 32.31 12.34 -16.46
N ASP A 271 32.43 13.50 -17.08
CA ASP A 271 31.45 14.57 -16.98
C ASP A 271 30.60 14.55 -18.25
N ILE A 272 29.29 14.35 -18.09
CA ILE A 272 28.33 14.18 -19.17
C ILE A 272 27.37 15.36 -19.15
N SER A 273 27.17 15.96 -20.30
CA SER A 273 26.12 16.96 -20.53
C SER A 273 25.35 16.66 -21.80
N ALA A 274 24.07 17.01 -21.84
CA ALA A 274 23.21 16.74 -22.98
C ALA A 274 22.31 17.94 -23.29
N THR A 275 22.18 18.26 -24.57
CA THR A 275 21.32 19.34 -25.09
C THR A 275 20.44 18.82 -26.22
N THR A 276 19.20 19.29 -26.32
CA THR A 276 18.30 18.92 -27.42
C THR A 276 18.81 19.42 -28.76
N ILE A 277 18.65 18.60 -29.80
CA ILE A 277 18.86 18.97 -31.20
C ILE A 277 17.46 19.16 -31.80
N ASP A 278 17.12 20.38 -32.19
CA ASP A 278 15.84 20.69 -32.83
C ASP A 278 16.06 20.99 -34.31
N GLN A 279 15.10 20.66 -35.18
CA GLN A 279 15.26 20.77 -36.64
C GLN A 279 15.49 22.22 -37.13
N ASP A 280 15.11 23.21 -36.33
CA ASP A 280 15.25 24.64 -36.63
C ASP A 280 16.43 25.33 -35.91
N GLU A 281 17.33 24.59 -35.23
CA GLU A 281 18.52 25.07 -34.45
C GLU A 281 18.25 26.19 -33.40
N SER A 282 17.01 26.64 -33.27
CA SER A 282 16.64 27.87 -32.55
C SER A 282 16.27 27.64 -31.09
N ASN A 283 16.11 26.38 -30.66
CA ASN A 283 15.57 26.02 -29.35
C ASN A 283 16.41 24.93 -28.64
N VAL A 284 17.72 25.17 -28.53
CA VAL A 284 18.64 24.29 -27.77
C VAL A 284 18.33 24.40 -26.28
N GLN A 285 17.76 23.35 -25.70
CA GLN A 285 17.49 23.24 -24.27
C GLN A 285 18.40 22.20 -23.63
N LYS A 286 18.90 22.50 -22.43
CA LYS A 286 19.63 21.51 -21.63
C LYS A 286 18.68 20.42 -21.17
N ILE A 287 19.20 19.21 -21.03
CA ILE A 287 18.47 18.05 -20.48
C ILE A 287 19.08 17.70 -19.11
N PRO A 288 18.63 18.33 -18.00
CA PRO A 288 19.20 18.09 -16.68
C PRO A 288 19.17 16.62 -16.24
N ALA A 289 18.17 15.86 -16.73
CA ALA A 289 18.05 14.43 -16.45
C ALA A 289 19.18 13.58 -17.02
N ALA A 290 19.91 14.08 -18.02
CA ALA A 290 21.02 13.41 -18.68
C ALA A 290 22.38 14.09 -18.39
N GLU A 291 22.44 15.02 -17.43
CA GLU A 291 23.68 15.62 -16.96
C GLU A 291 24.22 14.88 -15.73
N SER A 292 25.52 14.58 -15.72
CA SER A 292 26.18 13.95 -14.58
C SER A 292 27.62 14.41 -14.47
N LYS A 293 28.08 14.73 -13.25
CA LYS A 293 29.46 15.13 -12.98
C LYS A 293 30.16 14.07 -12.16
N GLY A 294 31.36 13.67 -12.58
CA GLY A 294 32.14 12.60 -11.94
C GLY A 294 31.44 11.25 -12.03
N PHE A 295 30.73 10.99 -13.13
CA PHE A 295 30.05 9.74 -13.36
C PHE A 295 31.06 8.61 -13.52
N HIS A 296 30.99 7.60 -12.64
CA HIS A 296 31.85 6.43 -12.73
C HIS A 296 31.19 5.45 -13.68
N PHE A 297 31.76 5.32 -14.88
CA PHE A 297 31.23 4.47 -15.93
C PHE A 297 32.13 3.25 -16.12
N ASP A 298 31.59 2.08 -15.81
CA ASP A 298 32.19 0.80 -16.11
C ASP A 298 31.74 0.41 -17.53
N THR A 299 32.66 0.27 -18.46
CA THR A 299 32.32 0.01 -19.86
C THR A 299 31.63 -1.34 -20.07
N GLU A 300 31.79 -2.29 -19.14
CA GLU A 300 31.05 -3.56 -19.15
C GLU A 300 29.57 -3.39 -18.73
N ASP A 301 29.19 -2.23 -18.18
CA ASP A 301 27.79 -1.83 -17.95
C ASP A 301 27.23 -1.02 -19.14
N GLY A 302 27.82 -1.14 -20.33
CA GLY A 302 27.42 -0.44 -21.56
C GLY A 302 25.93 -0.61 -21.92
N ASP A 303 25.36 -1.78 -21.64
CA ASP A 303 23.94 -2.06 -21.93
C ASP A 303 22.96 -1.31 -21.00
N LYS A 304 23.46 -0.76 -19.88
CA LYS A 304 22.66 0.01 -18.91
C LYS A 304 22.60 1.49 -19.24
N VAL A 305 23.46 1.97 -20.14
CA VAL A 305 23.44 3.36 -20.62
C VAL A 305 22.70 3.45 -21.94
N LEU A 306 22.53 4.68 -22.43
CA LEU A 306 21.87 4.94 -23.70
C LEU A 306 22.56 4.14 -24.83
N PRO A 307 21.81 3.38 -25.66
CA PRO A 307 22.41 2.65 -26.78
C PRO A 307 23.23 3.56 -27.69
N GLY A 308 24.41 3.11 -28.11
CA GLY A 308 25.37 3.89 -28.89
C GLY A 308 26.24 4.86 -28.07
N PHE A 309 25.98 5.04 -26.78
CA PHE A 309 26.81 5.89 -25.91
C PHE A 309 28.22 5.33 -25.76
N LEU A 310 28.36 4.04 -25.41
CA LEU A 310 29.67 3.39 -25.27
C LEU A 310 30.46 3.49 -26.57
N ASP A 311 29.86 3.12 -27.71
CA ASP A 311 30.51 3.15 -29.02
C ASP A 311 31.05 4.53 -29.39
N SER A 312 30.32 5.58 -28.99
CA SER A 312 30.68 6.98 -29.29
C SER A 312 31.84 7.50 -28.45
N ILE A 313 32.12 6.91 -27.28
CA ILE A 313 33.21 7.32 -26.38
C ILE A 313 34.43 6.40 -26.44
N ILE A 314 34.34 5.25 -27.12
CA ILE A 314 35.49 4.35 -27.29
C ILE A 314 36.66 5.13 -27.92
N GLY A 315 37.85 4.96 -27.35
CA GLY A 315 39.06 5.65 -27.78
C GLY A 315 39.27 7.05 -27.17
N ILE A 316 38.30 7.60 -26.42
CA ILE A 316 38.51 8.88 -25.72
C ILE A 316 39.68 8.79 -24.75
N GLN A 317 40.53 9.81 -24.73
CA GLN A 317 41.68 9.87 -23.82
C GLN A 317 41.38 10.73 -22.59
N ARG A 318 42.21 10.58 -21.55
CA ARG A 318 42.14 11.41 -20.35
C ARG A 318 42.29 12.89 -20.71
N GLY A 319 41.39 13.72 -20.19
CA GLY A 319 41.32 15.17 -20.44
C GLY A 319 40.67 15.55 -21.77
N GLN A 320 40.28 14.58 -22.60
CA GLN A 320 39.63 14.85 -23.87
C GLN A 320 38.13 15.05 -23.69
N THR A 321 37.57 15.95 -24.50
CA THR A 321 36.13 16.14 -24.65
C THR A 321 35.71 15.65 -26.02
N MET A 322 34.61 14.89 -26.08
CA MET A 322 33.97 14.47 -27.31
C MET A 322 32.50 14.88 -27.30
N SER A 323 31.98 15.21 -28.48
CA SER A 323 30.57 15.53 -28.65
C SER A 323 30.00 14.69 -29.78
N PHE A 324 28.86 14.04 -29.53
CA PHE A 324 28.19 13.17 -30.50
C PHE A 324 26.66 13.21 -30.32
N PRO A 325 25.89 13.09 -31.42
CA PRO A 325 24.43 13.02 -31.34
C PRO A 325 23.97 11.60 -31.02
N LEU A 326 23.01 11.47 -30.10
CA LEU A 326 22.27 10.23 -29.85
C LEU A 326 20.77 10.50 -29.77
N VAL A 327 19.99 9.46 -30.01
CA VAL A 327 18.54 9.50 -29.90
C VAL A 327 18.11 8.64 -28.73
N PHE A 328 17.22 9.17 -27.90
CA PHE A 328 16.59 8.41 -26.84
C PHE A 328 15.61 7.38 -27.43
N PRO A 329 15.72 6.09 -27.07
CA PRO A 329 14.79 5.07 -27.52
C PRO A 329 13.34 5.36 -27.13
N GLU A 330 12.39 4.86 -27.92
CA GLU A 330 10.97 4.90 -27.57
C GLU A 330 10.65 4.15 -26.27
N SER A 331 11.48 3.19 -25.89
CA SER A 331 11.36 2.41 -24.65
C SER A 331 11.95 3.12 -23.41
N TRP A 332 12.38 4.38 -23.51
CA TRP A 332 13.01 5.08 -22.40
C TRP A 332 12.03 5.31 -21.22
N GLN A 333 12.52 5.26 -19.99
CA GLN A 333 11.70 5.36 -18.78
C GLN A 333 10.96 6.72 -18.67
N GLN A 334 11.62 7.79 -19.10
CA GLN A 334 11.06 9.15 -19.05
C GLN A 334 10.32 9.47 -20.34
N GLU A 335 8.99 9.58 -20.27
CA GLU A 335 8.11 9.82 -21.42
C GLU A 335 8.50 11.06 -22.22
N ASN A 336 8.94 12.10 -21.53
CA ASN A 336 9.34 13.38 -22.13
C ASN A 336 10.69 13.33 -22.88
N LEU A 337 11.44 12.23 -22.78
CA LEU A 337 12.69 12.05 -23.52
C LEU A 337 12.58 11.02 -24.64
N ARG A 338 11.50 10.23 -24.73
CA ARG A 338 11.33 9.22 -25.79
C ARG A 338 11.41 9.85 -27.19
N GLY A 339 12.26 9.32 -28.06
CA GLY A 339 12.44 9.80 -29.43
C GLY A 339 13.20 11.13 -29.56
N VAL A 340 13.60 11.77 -28.45
CA VAL A 340 14.30 13.06 -28.48
C VAL A 340 15.72 12.88 -29.01
N GLN A 341 16.12 13.72 -29.96
CA GLN A 341 17.51 13.81 -30.41
C GLN A 341 18.29 14.74 -29.47
N ALA A 342 19.40 14.25 -28.94
CA ALA A 342 20.24 14.99 -28.02
C ALA A 342 21.71 14.96 -28.45
N GLN A 343 22.36 16.11 -28.37
CA GLN A 343 23.79 16.25 -28.51
C GLN A 343 24.41 16.00 -27.13
N PHE A 344 25.15 14.90 -27.01
CA PHE A 344 25.93 14.58 -25.81
C PHE A 344 27.30 15.23 -25.93
N THR A 345 27.79 15.80 -24.84
CA THR A 345 29.17 16.25 -24.67
C THR A 345 29.73 15.57 -23.43
N VAL A 346 30.76 14.76 -23.64
CA VAL A 346 31.40 13.92 -22.63
C VAL A 346 32.84 14.33 -22.48
N GLU A 347 33.24 14.68 -21.26
CA GLU A 347 34.62 14.93 -20.88
C GLU A 347 35.14 13.76 -20.05
N CYS A 348 36.24 13.14 -20.48
CA CYS A 348 36.88 12.06 -19.72
C CYS A 348 37.89 12.62 -18.73
N LYS A 349 37.57 12.66 -17.44
CA LYS A 349 38.48 13.17 -16.40
C LYS A 349 39.60 12.21 -16.06
N GLU A 350 39.24 10.96 -15.84
CA GLU A 350 40.15 9.90 -15.41
C GLU A 350 39.78 8.60 -16.11
N LEU A 351 40.80 7.82 -16.45
CA LEU A 351 40.65 6.53 -17.10
C LEU A 351 41.45 5.50 -16.29
N PHE A 352 40.80 4.38 -15.99
CA PHE A 352 41.37 3.28 -15.23
C PHE A 352 41.17 1.95 -15.95
N TYR A 353 42.16 1.06 -15.86
CA TYR A 353 41.98 -0.34 -16.17
C TYR A 353 41.99 -1.17 -14.87
N ARG A 354 41.29 -2.30 -14.87
CA ARG A 354 41.32 -3.24 -13.74
C ARG A 354 42.43 -4.27 -13.94
N ASP A 355 43.38 -4.28 -13.03
CA ASP A 355 44.38 -5.32 -12.91
C ASP A 355 43.79 -6.48 -12.10
N LEU A 356 43.25 -7.47 -12.81
CA LEU A 356 42.54 -8.61 -12.24
C LEU A 356 43.52 -9.74 -11.89
N PRO A 357 43.39 -10.35 -10.70
CA PRO A 357 44.18 -11.54 -10.38
C PRO A 357 43.77 -12.72 -11.28
N GLU A 358 44.71 -13.62 -11.54
CA GLU A 358 44.43 -14.86 -12.28
C GLU A 358 43.30 -15.65 -11.60
N LEU A 359 42.36 -16.13 -12.42
CA LEU A 359 41.20 -16.90 -11.96
C LEU A 359 41.61 -18.35 -11.67
N ASN A 360 42.31 -18.54 -10.55
CA ASN A 360 42.78 -19.84 -10.04
C ASN A 360 42.24 -20.11 -8.61
N ASP A 361 42.45 -21.31 -8.08
CA ASP A 361 41.91 -21.73 -6.77
C ASP A 361 42.40 -20.87 -5.59
N SER A 362 43.53 -20.18 -5.74
CA SER A 362 44.08 -19.27 -4.72
C SER A 362 43.19 -18.07 -4.40
N ILE A 363 42.25 -17.72 -5.29
CA ILE A 363 41.29 -16.63 -5.06
C ILE A 363 39.90 -17.14 -4.64
N ALA A 364 39.69 -18.46 -4.52
CA ALA A 364 38.39 -19.04 -4.16
C ALA A 364 37.85 -18.49 -2.84
N ASP A 365 38.66 -18.47 -1.78
CA ASP A 365 38.28 -17.93 -0.46
C ASP A 365 38.00 -16.42 -0.50
N LYS A 366 38.66 -15.68 -1.40
CA LYS A 366 38.39 -14.25 -1.61
C LYS A 366 37.09 -14.00 -2.35
N LEU A 367 36.68 -14.90 -3.25
CA LEU A 367 35.42 -14.82 -3.99
C LEU A 367 34.24 -15.22 -3.10
N LEU A 368 34.40 -16.29 -2.32
CA LEU A 368 33.42 -16.75 -1.36
C LEU A 368 34.16 -17.34 -0.14
N PRO A 369 34.12 -16.66 1.02
CA PRO A 369 34.75 -17.12 2.25
C PRO A 369 34.30 -18.53 2.62
N GLY A 370 35.27 -19.39 2.90
CA GLY A 370 35.05 -20.79 3.25
C GLY A 370 35.11 -21.77 2.08
N CYS A 371 35.38 -21.32 0.86
CA CYS A 371 35.64 -22.18 -0.30
C CYS A 371 37.15 -22.31 -0.57
N THR A 372 37.60 -23.52 -0.92
CA THR A 372 39.02 -23.80 -1.19
C THR A 372 39.37 -23.89 -2.68
N ASP A 373 38.38 -24.09 -3.55
CA ASP A 373 38.54 -24.27 -5.00
C ASP A 373 37.43 -23.47 -5.73
N LEU A 374 37.71 -22.98 -6.94
CA LEU A 374 36.74 -22.30 -7.80
C LEU A 374 35.52 -23.16 -8.12
N LYS A 375 35.66 -24.49 -8.20
CA LYS A 375 34.51 -25.39 -8.39
C LYS A 375 33.50 -25.27 -7.25
N GLN A 376 33.98 -25.25 -6.00
CA GLN A 376 33.11 -25.07 -4.83
C GLN A 376 32.43 -23.70 -4.82
N VAL A 377 33.14 -22.66 -5.26
CA VAL A 377 32.56 -21.32 -5.42
C VAL A 377 31.43 -21.35 -6.44
N LYS A 378 31.66 -21.95 -7.61
CA LYS A 378 30.66 -22.07 -8.68
C LYS A 378 29.44 -22.86 -8.23
N GLU A 379 29.62 -24.01 -7.58
CA GLU A 379 28.52 -24.83 -7.06
C GLU A 379 27.70 -24.10 -5.99
N SER A 380 28.36 -23.45 -5.02
CA SER A 380 27.65 -22.73 -3.95
C SER A 380 26.88 -21.51 -4.47
N LEU A 381 27.45 -20.79 -5.44
CA LEU A 381 26.76 -19.67 -6.09
C LEU A 381 25.62 -20.17 -6.98
N LEU A 382 25.83 -21.24 -7.75
CA LEU A 382 24.79 -21.84 -8.58
C LEU A 382 23.60 -22.28 -7.72
N GLN A 383 23.83 -22.96 -6.60
CA GLN A 383 22.75 -23.37 -5.69
C GLN A 383 21.95 -22.16 -5.18
N LYS A 384 22.62 -21.08 -4.79
CA LYS A 384 21.94 -19.84 -4.36
C LYS A 384 21.16 -19.19 -5.49
N CYS A 385 21.71 -19.17 -6.69
CA CYS A 385 21.02 -18.64 -7.87
C CYS A 385 19.81 -19.49 -8.24
N GLN A 386 19.89 -20.82 -8.12
CA GLN A 386 18.76 -21.74 -8.31
C GLN A 386 17.64 -21.50 -7.29
N GLU A 387 17.99 -21.29 -6.01
CA GLU A 387 17.02 -20.94 -4.97
C GLU A 387 16.30 -19.62 -5.28
N VAL A 388 17.04 -18.59 -5.71
CA VAL A 388 16.47 -17.29 -6.10
C VAL A 388 15.59 -17.41 -7.36
N GLU A 389 16.05 -18.12 -8.37
CA GLU A 389 15.29 -18.39 -9.60
C GLU A 389 13.99 -19.12 -9.29
N GLN A 390 14.04 -20.15 -8.43
CA GLN A 390 12.86 -20.92 -8.05
C GLN A 390 11.85 -20.03 -7.32
N VAL A 391 12.29 -19.21 -6.36
CA VAL A 391 11.41 -18.27 -5.65
C VAL A 391 10.78 -17.26 -6.61
N ALA A 392 11.58 -16.69 -7.53
CA ALA A 392 11.08 -15.74 -8.52
C ALA A 392 10.06 -16.40 -9.47
N ARG A 393 10.32 -17.63 -9.92
CA ARG A 393 9.40 -18.42 -10.74
C ARG A 393 8.10 -18.73 -10.01
N ASP A 394 8.18 -19.14 -8.75
CA ASP A 394 7.01 -19.40 -7.92
C ASP A 394 6.14 -18.15 -7.76
N GLN A 395 6.76 -17.00 -7.44
CA GLN A 395 6.08 -15.72 -7.33
C GLN A 395 5.43 -15.28 -8.64
N ALA A 396 6.14 -15.39 -9.77
CA ALA A 396 5.60 -15.08 -11.08
C ALA A 396 4.40 -15.96 -11.44
N THR A 397 4.49 -17.26 -11.10
CA THR A 397 3.39 -18.22 -11.28
C THR A 397 2.18 -17.85 -10.42
N ASP A 398 2.40 -17.53 -9.14
CA ASP A 398 1.36 -17.14 -8.19
C ASP A 398 0.62 -15.88 -8.66
N ASN A 399 1.38 -14.87 -9.07
CA ASN A 399 0.83 -13.62 -9.61
C ASN A 399 0.04 -13.88 -10.90
N ALA A 400 0.53 -14.74 -11.80
CA ALA A 400 -0.17 -15.07 -13.03
C ALA A 400 -1.50 -15.82 -12.77
N ILE A 401 -1.52 -16.75 -11.80
CA ILE A 401 -2.76 -17.41 -11.34
C ILE A 401 -3.74 -16.36 -10.84
N LEU A 402 -3.31 -15.47 -9.95
CA LEU A 402 -4.17 -14.45 -9.36
C LEU A 402 -4.72 -13.46 -10.38
N ASP A 403 -3.88 -13.06 -11.32
CA ASP A 403 -4.26 -12.19 -12.43
C ASP A 403 -5.28 -12.84 -13.36
N GLN A 404 -5.27 -14.16 -13.50
CA GLN A 404 -6.32 -14.89 -14.22
C GLN A 404 -7.60 -15.00 -13.40
N LEU A 405 -7.50 -15.32 -12.10
CA LEU A 405 -8.66 -15.44 -11.22
C LEU A 405 -9.48 -14.13 -11.18
N ARG A 406 -8.82 -12.97 -11.07
CA ARG A 406 -9.54 -11.68 -11.03
C ARG A 406 -10.34 -11.40 -12.30
N LYS A 407 -9.88 -11.86 -13.46
CA LYS A 407 -10.55 -11.65 -14.76
C LYS A 407 -11.81 -12.49 -14.91
N MET A 408 -11.93 -13.57 -14.13
CA MET A 408 -13.05 -14.52 -14.19
C MET A 408 -14.11 -14.23 -13.13
N VAL A 409 -14.00 -13.12 -12.41
CA VAL A 409 -14.82 -12.85 -11.24
C VAL A 409 -15.42 -11.45 -11.32
N GLU A 410 -16.73 -11.36 -11.10
CA GLU A 410 -17.47 -10.12 -10.96
C GLU A 410 -17.90 -9.97 -9.49
N ILE A 411 -17.44 -8.91 -8.85
CA ILE A 411 -17.68 -8.62 -7.43
C ILE A 411 -18.07 -7.16 -7.29
N ASP A 412 -19.13 -6.93 -6.54
CA ASP A 412 -19.59 -5.60 -6.17
C ASP A 412 -18.92 -5.14 -4.87
N ILE A 413 -17.85 -4.35 -4.96
CA ILE A 413 -16.96 -4.08 -3.82
C ILE A 413 -17.52 -2.95 -2.94
N PRO A 414 -17.78 -3.19 -1.64
CA PRO A 414 -18.22 -2.14 -0.74
C PRO A 414 -17.09 -1.15 -0.41
N GLN A 415 -17.48 0.10 -0.17
CA GLN A 415 -16.54 1.19 0.09
C GLN A 415 -15.74 0.98 1.38
N SER A 416 -16.36 0.43 2.44
CA SER A 416 -15.64 0.11 3.69
C SER A 416 -14.48 -0.86 3.46
N LEU A 417 -14.70 -1.91 2.67
CA LEU A 417 -13.70 -2.90 2.30
C LEU A 417 -12.57 -2.27 1.48
N PHE A 418 -12.93 -1.42 0.50
CA PHE A 418 -11.96 -0.67 -0.29
C PHE A 418 -11.07 0.23 0.57
N GLU A 419 -11.67 1.02 1.47
CA GLU A 419 -10.94 1.92 2.34
C GLU A 419 -10.06 1.17 3.35
N GLU A 420 -10.56 0.06 3.90
CA GLU A 420 -9.79 -0.78 4.82
C GLU A 420 -8.55 -1.35 4.13
N GLN A 421 -8.72 -2.01 2.98
CA GLN A 421 -7.62 -2.60 2.23
C GLN A 421 -6.59 -1.53 1.84
N GLY A 422 -7.04 -0.40 1.32
CA GLY A 422 -6.14 0.66 0.92
C GLY A 422 -5.38 1.30 2.10
N ARG A 423 -6.01 1.42 3.28
CA ARG A 423 -5.32 1.86 4.51
C ARG A 423 -4.27 0.85 4.97
N GLN A 424 -4.54 -0.45 4.83
CA GLN A 424 -3.58 -1.50 5.17
C GLN A 424 -2.35 -1.44 4.24
N LEU A 425 -2.55 -1.37 2.93
CA LEU A 425 -1.48 -1.23 1.95
C LEU A 425 -0.66 0.06 2.17
N TYR A 426 -1.34 1.16 2.46
CA TYR A 426 -0.66 2.41 2.76
C TYR A 426 0.16 2.31 4.06
N GLY A 427 -0.39 1.67 5.10
CA GLY A 427 0.32 1.41 6.34
C GLY A 427 1.60 0.59 6.13
N ALA A 428 1.52 -0.48 5.34
CA ALA A 428 2.69 -1.28 4.96
C ALA A 428 3.75 -0.45 4.22
N LYS A 429 3.33 0.38 3.26
CA LYS A 429 4.23 1.30 2.53
C LYS A 429 4.91 2.29 3.47
N LEU A 430 4.20 2.83 4.46
CA LEU A 430 4.80 3.74 5.44
C LEU A 430 5.85 3.04 6.31
N LEU A 431 5.60 1.79 6.72
CA LEU A 431 6.58 1.00 7.47
C LEU A 431 7.84 0.72 6.65
N GLU A 432 7.69 0.40 5.36
CA GLU A 432 8.82 0.21 4.46
C GLU A 432 9.65 1.49 4.30
N ILE A 433 8.99 2.63 4.08
CA ILE A 433 9.68 3.93 3.98
C ILE A 433 10.42 4.24 5.28
N GLN A 434 9.82 3.98 6.44
CA GLN A 434 10.45 4.21 7.74
C GLN A 434 11.65 3.29 7.98
N ALA A 435 11.63 2.06 7.47
CA ALA A 435 12.75 1.13 7.58
C ALA A 435 13.94 1.57 6.71
N ASN A 436 13.67 2.11 5.53
CA ASN A 436 14.69 2.47 4.54
C ASN A 436 15.19 3.92 4.65
N VAL A 437 14.39 4.83 5.21
CA VAL A 437 14.67 6.26 5.29
C VAL A 437 14.46 6.77 6.71
N LYS A 438 15.46 7.49 7.24
CA LYS A 438 15.28 8.27 8.48
C LYS A 438 14.41 9.48 8.20
N LEU A 439 13.11 9.34 8.37
CA LEU A 439 12.15 10.43 8.27
C LEU A 439 12.15 11.28 9.54
N ASN A 440 12.06 12.60 9.38
CA ASN A 440 11.80 13.51 10.50
C ASN A 440 10.31 13.47 10.89
N GLU A 441 9.97 13.84 12.12
CA GLU A 441 8.58 13.81 12.63
C GLU A 441 7.59 14.59 11.74
N GLN A 442 8.01 15.73 11.20
CA GLN A 442 7.18 16.56 10.31
C GLN A 442 6.87 15.85 8.98
N GLN A 443 7.82 15.07 8.45
CA GLN A 443 7.63 14.29 7.21
C GLN A 443 6.74 13.07 7.46
N LEU A 444 6.89 12.43 8.62
CA LEU A 444 6.02 11.33 9.01
C LEU A 444 4.58 11.80 9.21
N ALA A 445 4.40 12.99 9.82
CA ALA A 445 3.09 13.59 10.02
C ALA A 445 2.41 14.00 8.70
N SER A 446 3.16 14.50 7.71
CA SER A 446 2.60 14.84 6.41
C SER A 446 2.17 13.59 5.63
N LEU A 447 2.99 12.53 5.66
CA LEU A 447 2.67 11.23 5.06
C LEU A 447 1.51 10.53 5.77
N SER A 448 1.35 10.69 7.09
CA SER A 448 0.25 10.09 7.84
C SER A 448 -1.03 10.92 7.82
N SER A 449 -1.06 12.05 7.08
CA SER A 449 -2.22 12.94 7.05
C SER A 449 -3.41 12.31 6.31
N PRO A 450 -4.68 12.61 6.68
CA PRO A 450 -5.85 12.09 5.96
C PRO A 450 -5.84 12.42 4.46
N LYS A 451 -5.26 13.55 4.08
CA LYS A 451 -5.10 13.95 2.68
C LYS A 451 -4.18 13.00 1.92
N ALA A 452 -3.02 12.66 2.49
CA ALA A 452 -2.07 11.76 1.86
C ALA A 452 -2.63 10.33 1.72
N VAL A 453 -3.40 9.88 2.71
CA VAL A 453 -4.11 8.58 2.65
C VAL A 453 -5.13 8.61 1.50
N ASN A 454 -5.98 9.63 1.42
CA ASN A 454 -7.00 9.71 0.37
C ASN A 454 -6.38 9.81 -1.04
N GLU A 455 -5.31 10.57 -1.21
CA GLU A 455 -4.58 10.67 -2.47
C GLU A 455 -3.98 9.31 -2.88
N TYR A 456 -3.46 8.53 -1.92
CA TYR A 456 -3.01 7.16 -2.18
C TYR A 456 -4.17 6.25 -2.60
N LEU A 457 -5.31 6.32 -1.91
CA LEU A 457 -6.51 5.54 -2.25
C LEU A 457 -7.01 5.82 -3.67
N GLU A 458 -7.01 7.09 -4.09
CA GLU A 458 -7.41 7.50 -5.43
C GLU A 458 -6.39 7.01 -6.49
N ASN A 459 -5.10 7.26 -6.26
CA ASN A 459 -4.03 6.90 -7.19
C ASN A 459 -3.81 5.38 -7.32
N GLN A 460 -4.19 4.60 -6.32
CA GLN A 460 -4.05 3.14 -6.30
C GLN A 460 -5.39 2.41 -6.37
N ARG A 461 -6.46 3.11 -6.76
CA ARG A 461 -7.81 2.55 -6.75
C ARG A 461 -7.92 1.23 -7.49
N GLU A 462 -7.40 1.16 -8.72
CA GLU A 462 -7.45 -0.07 -9.54
C GLU A 462 -6.65 -1.21 -8.90
N ASN A 463 -5.46 -0.92 -8.39
CA ASN A 463 -4.62 -1.92 -7.73
C ASN A 463 -5.29 -2.49 -6.46
N ILE A 464 -5.88 -1.61 -5.64
CA ILE A 464 -6.63 -2.00 -4.44
C ILE A 464 -7.82 -2.89 -4.83
N ILE A 465 -8.60 -2.50 -5.85
CA ILE A 465 -9.73 -3.27 -6.36
C ILE A 465 -9.27 -4.65 -6.86
N ASN A 466 -8.18 -4.71 -7.63
CA ASN A 466 -7.63 -5.96 -8.16
C ASN A 466 -7.21 -6.91 -7.01
N LEU A 467 -6.53 -6.40 -5.99
CA LEU A 467 -6.14 -7.18 -4.82
C LEU A 467 -7.37 -7.70 -4.06
N ILE A 468 -8.38 -6.85 -3.86
CA ILE A 468 -9.65 -7.26 -3.24
C ILE A 468 -10.29 -8.41 -4.02
N GLN A 469 -10.37 -8.29 -5.35
CA GLN A 469 -10.96 -9.33 -6.20
C GLN A 469 -10.18 -10.65 -6.09
N GLN A 470 -8.85 -10.59 -6.14
CA GLN A 470 -7.97 -11.75 -5.97
C GLN A 470 -8.22 -12.44 -4.62
N ASN A 471 -8.28 -11.66 -3.55
CA ASN A 471 -8.45 -12.18 -2.19
C ASN A 471 -9.84 -12.78 -1.96
N LEU A 472 -10.86 -12.12 -2.48
CA LEU A 472 -12.24 -12.61 -2.44
C LEU A 472 -12.40 -13.90 -3.25
N ALA A 473 -11.86 -13.95 -4.46
CA ALA A 473 -11.88 -15.12 -5.34
C ALA A 473 -11.20 -16.33 -4.68
N VAL A 474 -9.99 -16.14 -4.14
CA VAL A 474 -9.23 -17.21 -3.50
C VAL A 474 -9.96 -17.76 -2.27
N GLY A 475 -10.42 -16.90 -1.36
CA GLY A 475 -11.15 -17.40 -0.20
C GLY A 475 -12.55 -17.95 -0.54
N ASP A 476 -13.10 -17.69 -1.74
CA ASP A 476 -14.31 -18.36 -2.23
C ASP A 476 -13.99 -19.77 -2.75
N ILE A 477 -12.89 -19.94 -3.48
CA ILE A 477 -12.39 -21.28 -3.90
C ILE A 477 -12.12 -22.15 -2.68
N PHE A 478 -11.45 -21.61 -1.64
CA PHE A 478 -11.18 -22.35 -0.41
C PHE A 478 -12.45 -22.96 0.19
N LYS A 479 -13.56 -22.19 0.20
CA LYS A 479 -14.86 -22.63 0.70
C LYS A 479 -15.55 -23.62 -0.24
N ARG A 480 -15.56 -23.36 -1.55
CA ARG A 480 -16.23 -24.23 -2.56
C ARG A 480 -15.58 -25.60 -2.67
N GLU A 481 -14.26 -25.66 -2.61
CA GLU A 481 -13.49 -26.91 -2.71
C GLU A 481 -13.24 -27.56 -1.34
N ASN A 482 -13.75 -26.95 -0.26
CA ASN A 482 -13.65 -27.44 1.12
C ASN A 482 -12.21 -27.79 1.52
N LEU A 483 -11.27 -26.90 1.18
CA LEU A 483 -9.87 -27.05 1.52
C LEU A 483 -9.68 -26.88 3.04
N GLN A 484 -8.62 -27.50 3.57
CA GLN A 484 -8.31 -27.46 5.00
C GLN A 484 -6.81 -27.30 5.21
N PHE A 485 -6.46 -26.63 6.32
CA PHE A 485 -5.11 -26.58 6.86
C PHE A 485 -5.16 -27.09 8.31
N SER A 486 -4.02 -27.56 8.80
CA SER A 486 -3.96 -28.13 10.15
C SER A 486 -3.95 -27.04 11.23
N SER A 487 -4.52 -27.32 12.40
CA SER A 487 -4.46 -26.38 13.53
C SER A 487 -3.03 -26.16 14.04
N GLU A 488 -2.14 -27.14 13.90
CA GLU A 488 -0.73 -27.04 14.26
C GLU A 488 0.01 -26.04 13.39
N GLU A 489 -0.25 -26.06 12.08
CA GLU A 489 0.30 -25.10 11.11
C GLU A 489 -0.13 -23.67 11.44
N LEU A 490 -1.41 -23.46 11.75
CA LEU A 490 -1.92 -22.15 12.19
C LEU A 490 -1.21 -21.65 13.44
N VAL A 491 -1.11 -22.49 14.48
CA VAL A 491 -0.47 -22.09 15.75
C VAL A 491 1.00 -21.77 15.53
N LYS A 492 1.72 -22.57 14.75
CA LYS A 492 3.12 -22.36 14.43
C LYS A 492 3.32 -21.02 13.72
N GLU A 493 2.50 -20.72 12.73
CA GLU A 493 2.65 -19.51 11.93
C GLU A 493 2.23 -18.24 12.70
N VAL A 494 1.21 -18.33 13.56
CA VAL A 494 0.88 -17.25 14.50
C VAL A 494 2.02 -16.98 15.46
N GLN A 495 2.68 -18.02 15.99
CA GLN A 495 3.85 -17.85 16.85
C GLN A 495 5.03 -17.20 16.12
N ASN A 496 5.27 -17.58 14.85
CA ASN A 496 6.29 -16.98 14.01
C ASN A 496 6.01 -15.48 13.81
N SER A 497 4.79 -15.12 13.42
CA SER A 497 4.37 -13.73 13.19
C SER A 497 4.50 -12.88 14.48
N ILE A 498 4.03 -13.39 15.62
CA ILE A 498 4.16 -12.72 16.92
C ILE A 498 5.64 -12.53 17.30
N ALA A 499 6.50 -13.50 17.02
CA ALA A 499 7.93 -13.39 17.29
C ALA A 499 8.58 -12.26 16.47
N GLU A 500 8.15 -12.05 15.23
CA GLU A 500 8.61 -10.92 14.40
C GLU A 500 8.15 -9.57 14.95
N PHE A 501 6.87 -9.43 15.31
CA PHE A 501 6.38 -8.20 15.93
C PHE A 501 7.17 -7.85 17.20
N LYS A 502 7.49 -8.85 18.03
CA LYS A 502 8.33 -8.69 19.24
C LYS A 502 9.75 -8.25 18.90
N ARG A 503 10.38 -8.84 17.87
CA ARG A 503 11.73 -8.43 17.41
C ARG A 503 11.78 -6.96 17.01
N HIS A 504 10.72 -6.47 16.37
CA HIS A 504 10.61 -5.08 15.93
C HIS A 504 10.00 -4.12 16.96
N LYS A 505 9.69 -4.60 18.19
CA LYS A 505 9.04 -3.82 19.27
C LYS A 505 7.73 -3.13 18.83
N GLN A 506 7.01 -3.78 17.92
CA GLN A 506 5.73 -3.28 17.42
C GLN A 506 4.59 -3.72 18.34
N LYS A 507 3.56 -2.89 18.46
CA LYS A 507 2.31 -3.28 19.13
C LYS A 507 1.51 -4.15 18.17
N PHE A 508 0.96 -5.24 18.68
CA PHE A 508 0.12 -6.16 17.92
C PHE A 508 -1.11 -6.56 18.74
N ASP A 509 -2.13 -7.04 18.04
CA ASP A 509 -3.34 -7.61 18.60
C ASP A 509 -3.37 -9.08 18.17
N GLU A 510 -3.37 -10.01 19.14
CA GLU A 510 -3.24 -11.44 18.88
C GLU A 510 -4.39 -11.98 18.03
N ASP A 511 -5.62 -11.50 18.25
CA ASP A 511 -6.79 -11.94 17.48
C ASP A 511 -6.68 -11.50 16.03
N ARG A 512 -6.20 -10.27 15.79
CA ARG A 512 -5.99 -9.76 14.43
C ARG A 512 -4.86 -10.48 13.71
N VAL A 513 -3.76 -10.78 14.41
CA VAL A 513 -2.65 -11.56 13.83
C VAL A 513 -3.13 -12.96 13.45
N LYS A 514 -3.95 -13.59 14.31
CA LYS A 514 -4.52 -14.90 14.02
C LYS A 514 -5.41 -14.89 12.78
N GLU A 515 -6.30 -13.90 12.64
CA GLU A 515 -7.14 -13.73 11.45
C GLU A 515 -6.29 -13.56 10.18
N GLN A 516 -5.25 -12.71 10.23
CA GLN A 516 -4.35 -12.48 9.10
C GLN A 516 -3.58 -13.74 8.69
N VAL A 517 -3.04 -14.48 9.66
CA VAL A 517 -2.31 -15.71 9.37
C VAL A 517 -3.24 -16.77 8.79
N GLN A 518 -4.48 -16.85 9.28
CA GLN A 518 -5.48 -17.75 8.71
C GLN A 518 -5.72 -17.42 7.22
N ASP A 519 -5.94 -16.16 6.86
CA ASP A 519 -6.17 -15.75 5.47
C ASP A 519 -4.97 -16.09 4.56
N VAL A 520 -3.74 -15.90 5.04
CA VAL A 520 -2.52 -16.26 4.32
C VAL A 520 -2.43 -17.77 4.09
N LEU A 521 -2.76 -18.58 5.09
CA LEU A 521 -2.76 -20.04 4.97
C LEU A 521 -3.86 -20.54 4.03
N GLU A 522 -5.07 -19.96 4.10
CA GLU A 522 -6.16 -20.25 3.17
C GLU A 522 -5.72 -19.96 1.72
N GLY A 523 -5.11 -18.79 1.49
CA GLY A 523 -4.60 -18.41 0.18
C GLY A 523 -3.48 -19.31 -0.33
N ALA A 524 -2.53 -19.65 0.53
CA ALA A 524 -1.44 -20.57 0.18
C ALA A 524 -1.97 -21.94 -0.25
N LYS A 525 -2.98 -22.49 0.44
CA LYS A 525 -3.59 -23.79 0.10
C LYS A 525 -4.36 -23.77 -1.20
N VAL A 526 -5.07 -22.68 -1.49
CA VAL A 526 -5.77 -22.51 -2.78
C VAL A 526 -4.78 -22.43 -3.93
N ILE A 527 -3.70 -21.66 -3.77
CA ILE A 527 -2.68 -21.53 -4.81
C ILE A 527 -1.96 -22.85 -5.05
N GLU A 528 -1.61 -23.59 -3.99
CA GLU A 528 -1.04 -24.95 -4.08
C GLU A 528 -1.97 -25.88 -4.87
N TRP A 529 -3.26 -25.91 -4.51
CA TRP A 529 -4.28 -26.70 -5.19
C TRP A 529 -4.47 -26.29 -6.66
N LEU A 530 -4.40 -25.00 -6.98
CA LEU A 530 -4.50 -24.51 -8.36
C LEU A 530 -3.28 -24.88 -9.19
N LYS A 531 -2.07 -24.78 -8.61
CA LYS A 531 -0.83 -25.18 -9.29
C LYS A 531 -0.84 -26.65 -9.70
N GLU A 532 -1.40 -27.54 -8.88
CA GLU A 532 -1.49 -28.97 -9.18
C GLU A 532 -2.47 -29.29 -10.33
N ARG A 533 -3.41 -28.39 -10.63
CA ARG A 533 -4.52 -28.63 -11.58
C ARG A 533 -4.47 -27.75 -12.82
N ALA A 534 -3.79 -26.61 -12.77
CA ALA A 534 -3.63 -25.70 -13.88
C ALA A 534 -2.59 -26.21 -14.88
N ASP A 535 -2.84 -25.93 -16.16
CA ASP A 535 -1.86 -26.11 -17.24
C ASP A 535 -1.00 -24.85 -17.31
N ILE A 536 0.20 -24.92 -16.72
CA ILE A 536 1.14 -23.79 -16.62
C ILE A 536 2.23 -23.95 -17.66
N GLN A 537 2.33 -22.98 -18.57
CA GLN A 537 3.34 -22.92 -19.61
C GLN A 537 4.31 -21.78 -19.31
N TYR A 538 5.61 -22.09 -19.31
CA TYR A 538 6.67 -21.12 -19.10
C TYR A 538 7.24 -20.67 -20.44
N ILE A 539 7.29 -19.35 -20.66
CA ILE A 539 7.91 -18.74 -21.84
C ILE A 539 9.03 -17.83 -21.37
N THR A 540 10.20 -17.95 -21.98
CA THR A 540 11.34 -17.08 -21.71
C THR A 540 11.22 -15.80 -22.53
N ARG A 541 11.35 -14.66 -21.87
CA ARG A 541 11.30 -13.33 -22.50
C ARG A 541 12.66 -12.85 -22.98
#